data_AF-A0A833AR82-F1
#
_entry.id   AF-A0A833AR82-F1
#
_cell.length_a   1.000
_cell.length_b   1.000
_cell.length_c   1.000
_cell.angle_alpha   90.00
_cell.angle_beta   90.00
_cell.angle_gamma   90.00
#
_symmetry.space_group_name_H-M   'P 1'
#
loop_
_entity.id
_entity.type
_entity.pdbx_description
1 polymer ?
#
loop_
_entity_poly.entity_id
_entity_poly.type
_entity_poly.pdbx_seq_one_letter_code
_entity_poly.pdbx_strand_id
1 'polypeptide(L)'
;MLRKAKQKIDPLVHEGKERIGLYTEKSKKVYKRYEKFYPVIFFLAGFLWDSLTLSIENTLDHIILLFYTIIAGGIILLTGLIDTGQINQEKILKFKKWYPNILQFLLGGLFSAYVVFYFKSAAISKSLIFVCFLLILLVLNEFLHHKMLNITFLCTLYFFSTFAFLTFFLPILTHKLNSATFFSSGIIGFFITGGIVTAIYHQIFKNNPIAIVRKASPPIVVFGIMSFFYLANWIPPVPLSMKDGGIYHYVKKDAAAGEYTIKYYKDWFLKFWDDSDKIYPYAAGDTVFCYTSIYAPIDWEATVFYQWQKYDENREEWINRDRLSYKISGGRKDGYRGYTYKKNIEHGEWRVDLETEFGQVLGRIDFEVVENEGNKGKEVIAKK
;
A
#
# COMPACT_ATOMS: atom_id res chain seq x y z
N MET A 1 25.21 -51.66 46.04
CA MET A 1 24.75 -50.26 45.86
C MET A 1 24.05 -50.01 44.52
N LEU A 2 24.51 -50.57 43.39
CA LEU A 2 23.93 -50.36 42.05
C LEU A 2 22.45 -50.76 41.88
N ARG A 3 21.97 -51.82 42.54
CA ARG A 3 20.54 -52.23 42.49
C ARG A 3 19.60 -51.20 43.13
N LYS A 4 20.00 -50.57 44.25
CA LYS A 4 19.19 -49.54 44.92
C LYS A 4 19.13 -48.23 44.15
N ALA A 5 20.18 -47.89 43.39
CA ALA A 5 20.18 -46.72 42.50
C ALA A 5 19.23 -46.93 41.31
N LYS A 6 19.26 -48.11 40.67
CA LYS A 6 18.39 -48.43 39.52
C LYS A 6 16.90 -48.42 39.88
N GLN A 7 16.56 -48.96 41.06
CA GLN A 7 15.18 -48.99 41.59
C GLN A 7 14.61 -47.59 41.90
N LYS A 8 15.46 -46.58 42.09
CA LYS A 8 15.08 -45.17 42.30
C LYS A 8 14.98 -44.37 41.00
N ILE A 9 15.68 -44.79 39.95
CA ILE A 9 15.77 -44.07 38.66
C ILE A 9 14.65 -44.49 37.71
N ASP A 10 14.30 -45.78 37.64
CA ASP A 10 13.24 -46.28 36.74
C ASP A 10 11.86 -45.60 36.94
N PRO A 11 11.41 -45.31 38.18
CA PRO A 11 10.14 -44.60 38.40
C PRO A 11 10.17 -43.15 37.90
N LEU A 12 11.30 -42.44 38.09
CA LEU A 12 11.47 -41.05 37.65
C LEU A 12 11.53 -40.93 36.12
N VAL A 13 12.10 -41.90 35.44
CA VAL A 13 12.12 -41.97 33.96
C VAL A 13 10.72 -42.28 33.41
N HIS A 14 9.95 -43.14 34.08
CA HIS A 14 8.56 -43.42 33.72
C HIS A 14 7.65 -42.19 33.92
N GLU A 15 7.77 -41.51 35.06
CA GLU A 15 6.99 -40.31 35.38
C GLU A 15 7.33 -39.14 34.42
N GLY A 16 8.61 -39.01 34.03
CA GLY A 16 9.06 -38.06 33.01
C GLY A 16 8.45 -38.35 31.63
N LYS A 17 8.40 -39.63 31.21
CA LYS A 17 7.77 -40.04 29.94
C LYS A 17 6.25 -39.83 29.94
N GLU A 18 5.57 -40.11 31.04
CA GLU A 18 4.13 -39.85 31.17
C GLU A 18 3.81 -38.36 31.15
N ARG A 19 4.59 -37.53 31.85
CA ARG A 19 4.44 -36.06 31.80
C ARG A 19 4.66 -35.55 30.38
N ILE A 20 5.72 -35.97 29.69
CA ILE A 20 5.95 -35.61 28.29
C ILE A 20 4.79 -36.07 27.41
N GLY A 21 4.29 -37.30 27.58
CA GLY A 21 3.11 -37.82 26.88
C GLY A 21 1.85 -36.96 27.10
N LEU A 22 1.57 -36.58 28.35
CA LEU A 22 0.47 -35.69 28.74
C LEU A 22 0.59 -34.28 28.15
N TYR A 23 1.79 -33.69 28.14
CA TYR A 23 2.04 -32.40 27.47
C TYR A 23 1.83 -32.52 25.96
N THR A 24 2.26 -33.64 25.35
CA THR A 24 2.03 -33.92 23.92
C THR A 24 0.56 -34.13 23.59
N GLU A 25 -0.22 -34.76 24.48
CA GLU A 25 -1.67 -34.92 24.27
C GLU A 25 -2.45 -33.63 24.50
N LYS A 26 -2.09 -32.84 25.52
CA LYS A 26 -2.68 -31.51 25.74
C LYS A 26 -2.37 -30.58 24.57
N SER A 27 -1.13 -30.57 24.07
CA SER A 27 -0.77 -29.77 22.90
C SER A 27 -1.49 -30.25 21.65
N LYS A 28 -1.64 -31.56 21.43
CA LYS A 28 -2.46 -32.13 20.33
C LYS A 28 -3.94 -31.76 20.44
N LYS A 29 -4.52 -31.75 21.64
CA LYS A 29 -5.93 -31.33 21.87
C LYS A 29 -6.13 -29.84 21.62
N VAL A 30 -5.20 -28.99 22.07
CA VAL A 30 -5.23 -27.55 21.78
C VAL A 30 -5.03 -27.31 20.29
N TYR A 31 -4.07 -27.99 19.65
CA TYR A 31 -3.82 -27.91 18.21
C TYR A 31 -5.08 -28.26 17.40
N LYS A 32 -5.73 -29.40 17.67
CA LYS A 32 -6.99 -29.79 17.02
C LYS A 32 -8.14 -28.81 17.27
N ARG A 33 -8.18 -28.13 18.42
CA ARG A 33 -9.25 -27.19 18.77
C ARG A 33 -9.15 -25.88 18.00
N TYR A 34 -7.93 -25.44 17.68
CA TYR A 34 -7.67 -24.17 16.99
C TYR A 34 -7.14 -24.33 15.56
N GLU A 35 -7.04 -25.56 15.05
CA GLU A 35 -6.53 -25.89 13.71
C GLU A 35 -7.18 -25.06 12.60
N LYS A 36 -8.48 -24.83 12.72
CA LYS A 36 -9.28 -24.05 11.77
C LYS A 36 -8.95 -22.55 11.74
N PHE A 37 -8.35 -22.03 12.81
CA PHE A 37 -8.02 -20.60 12.94
C PHE A 37 -6.55 -20.30 12.61
N TYR A 38 -5.66 -21.29 12.55
CA TYR A 38 -4.24 -21.04 12.27
C TYR A 38 -3.98 -20.30 10.96
N PRO A 39 -4.61 -20.64 9.81
CA PRO A 39 -4.39 -19.90 8.58
C PRO A 39 -4.72 -18.42 8.73
N VAL A 40 -5.83 -18.10 9.38
CA VAL A 40 -6.26 -16.71 9.65
C VAL A 40 -5.29 -16.00 10.60
N ILE A 41 -4.81 -16.68 11.65
CA ILE A 41 -3.87 -16.08 12.60
C ILE A 41 -2.52 -15.79 11.94
N PHE A 42 -1.96 -16.75 11.18
CA PHE A 42 -0.70 -16.55 10.46
C PHE A 42 -0.82 -15.47 9.39
N PHE A 43 -1.95 -15.45 8.69
CA PHE A 43 -2.28 -14.39 7.74
C PHE A 43 -2.28 -13.01 8.40
N LEU A 44 -3.03 -12.85 9.49
CA LEU A 44 -3.11 -11.57 10.22
C LEU A 44 -1.76 -11.18 10.81
N ALA A 45 -1.00 -12.13 11.36
CA ALA A 45 0.33 -11.88 11.90
C ALA A 45 1.32 -11.45 10.82
N GLY A 46 1.31 -12.11 9.65
CA GLY A 46 2.13 -11.74 8.50
C GLY A 46 1.76 -10.35 7.97
N PHE A 47 0.46 -10.07 7.83
CA PHE A 47 -0.01 -8.75 7.42
C PHE A 47 0.37 -7.64 8.41
N LEU A 48 0.24 -7.88 9.72
CA LEU A 48 0.66 -6.93 10.74
C LEU A 48 2.18 -6.70 10.71
N TRP A 49 2.96 -7.76 10.50
CA TRP A 49 4.41 -7.67 10.34
C TRP A 49 4.76 -6.78 9.13
N ASP A 50 4.17 -7.07 7.97
CA ASP A 50 4.38 -6.30 6.74
C ASP A 50 3.98 -4.83 6.91
N SER A 51 2.87 -4.55 7.60
CA SER A 51 2.44 -3.18 7.90
C SER A 51 3.46 -2.39 8.73
N LEU A 52 4.16 -3.06 9.64
CA LEU A 52 5.18 -2.48 10.51
C LEU A 52 6.54 -2.36 9.82
N THR A 53 6.93 -3.34 9.00
CA THR A 53 8.29 -3.40 8.43
C THR A 53 8.40 -2.79 7.04
N LEU A 54 7.36 -2.90 6.19
CA LEU A 54 7.44 -2.44 4.81
C LEU A 54 7.26 -0.93 4.72
N SER A 55 8.12 -0.30 3.92
CA SER A 55 8.10 1.12 3.66
C SER A 55 8.27 1.40 2.17
N ILE A 56 7.41 2.27 1.62
CA ILE A 56 7.50 2.76 0.23
C ILE A 56 8.85 3.46 -0.03
N GLU A 57 9.53 3.90 1.03
CA GLU A 57 10.81 4.59 0.93
C GLU A 57 12.00 3.65 0.79
N ASN A 58 11.81 2.37 1.11
CA ASN A 58 12.92 1.42 1.18
C ASN A 58 13.15 0.74 -0.17
N THR A 59 14.28 1.02 -0.81
CA THR A 59 14.67 0.40 -2.07
C THR A 59 14.74 -1.13 -1.98
N LEU A 60 15.12 -1.68 -0.82
CA LEU A 60 15.16 -3.13 -0.62
C LEU A 60 13.78 -3.77 -0.76
N ASP A 61 12.73 -3.10 -0.28
CA ASP A 61 11.36 -3.62 -0.39
C ASP A 61 10.95 -3.72 -1.87
N HIS A 62 11.27 -2.71 -2.68
CA HIS A 62 11.02 -2.76 -4.12
C HIS A 62 11.78 -3.90 -4.81
N ILE A 63 13.04 -4.15 -4.43
CA ILE A 63 13.85 -5.25 -4.97
C ILE A 63 13.26 -6.61 -4.58
N ILE A 64 12.79 -6.77 -3.34
CA ILE A 64 12.15 -7.99 -2.87
C ILE A 64 10.86 -8.25 -3.66
N LEU A 65 10.02 -7.24 -3.87
CA LEU A 65 8.79 -7.37 -4.67
C LEU A 65 9.08 -7.67 -6.14
N LEU A 66 10.13 -7.08 -6.72
CA LEU A 66 10.59 -7.42 -8.06
C LEU A 66 11.01 -8.90 -8.14
N PHE A 67 11.77 -9.38 -7.15
CA PHE A 67 12.18 -10.77 -7.06
C PHE A 67 10.99 -11.71 -6.92
N TYR A 68 10.00 -11.36 -6.09
CA TYR A 68 8.77 -12.13 -5.95
C TYR A 68 8.00 -12.22 -7.26
N THR A 69 7.90 -11.11 -7.99
CA THR A 69 7.27 -11.05 -9.32
C THR A 69 7.99 -11.97 -10.31
N ILE A 70 9.33 -11.88 -10.39
CA ILE A 70 10.13 -12.70 -11.31
C ILE A 70 9.98 -14.20 -11.00
N ILE A 71 10.10 -14.60 -9.72
CA ILE A 71 9.96 -16.01 -9.34
C ILE A 71 8.53 -16.50 -9.62
N ALA A 72 7.51 -15.71 -9.28
CA ALA A 72 6.13 -16.08 -9.54
C ALA A 72 5.89 -16.34 -11.03
N GLY A 73 6.39 -15.45 -11.90
CA GLY A 73 6.34 -15.63 -13.35
C GLY A 73 7.05 -16.90 -13.82
N GLY A 74 8.24 -17.17 -13.27
CA GLY A 74 9.01 -18.39 -13.56
C GLY A 74 8.29 -19.67 -13.15
N ILE A 75 7.69 -19.71 -11.96
CA ILE A 75 6.93 -20.87 -11.49
C ILE A 75 5.65 -21.06 -12.31
N ILE A 76 4.95 -19.99 -12.70
CA ILE A 76 3.76 -20.08 -13.57
C ILE A 76 4.14 -20.62 -14.94
N LEU A 77 5.26 -20.14 -15.52
CA LEU A 77 5.79 -20.67 -16.78
C LEU A 77 6.10 -22.16 -16.66
N LEU A 78 6.85 -22.58 -15.64
CA LEU A 78 7.17 -24.00 -15.40
C LEU A 78 5.91 -24.84 -15.21
N THR A 79 4.93 -24.34 -14.45
CA THR A 79 3.64 -25.02 -14.24
C THR A 79 2.95 -25.26 -15.57
N GLY A 80 2.85 -24.24 -16.42
CA GLY A 80 2.22 -24.37 -17.73
C GLY A 80 2.98 -25.24 -18.73
N LEU A 81 4.32 -25.20 -18.73
CA LEU A 81 5.15 -26.07 -19.59
C LEU A 81 5.04 -27.55 -19.19
N ILE A 82 4.90 -27.83 -17.90
CA ILE A 82 4.67 -29.20 -17.41
C ILE A 82 3.26 -29.67 -17.77
N ASP A 83 2.25 -28.83 -17.55
CA ASP A 83 0.84 -29.17 -17.84
C ASP A 83 0.57 -29.37 -19.34
N THR A 84 1.32 -28.68 -20.20
CA THR A 84 1.25 -28.86 -21.65
C THR A 84 2.15 -29.99 -22.17
N GLY A 85 2.87 -30.69 -21.29
CA GLY A 85 3.74 -31.82 -21.65
C GLY A 85 5.06 -31.43 -22.32
N GLN A 86 5.39 -30.13 -22.38
CA GLN A 86 6.65 -29.64 -22.97
C GLN A 86 7.88 -29.96 -22.11
N ILE A 87 7.70 -30.05 -20.78
CA ILE A 87 8.74 -30.46 -19.83
C ILE A 87 8.32 -31.75 -19.15
N ASN A 88 9.15 -32.78 -19.26
CA ASN A 88 8.91 -34.11 -18.66
C ASN A 88 10.09 -34.64 -17.83
N GLN A 89 10.89 -33.75 -17.23
CA GLN A 89 12.02 -34.15 -16.39
C GLN A 89 11.54 -34.57 -14.98
N GLU A 90 11.92 -35.78 -14.54
CA GLU A 90 11.47 -36.35 -13.26
C GLU A 90 11.76 -35.47 -12.04
N LYS A 91 12.93 -34.82 -11.99
CA LYS A 91 13.31 -33.95 -10.86
C LYS A 91 12.36 -32.75 -10.71
N ILE A 92 12.00 -32.13 -11.84
CA ILE A 92 11.11 -30.96 -11.88
C ILE A 92 9.68 -31.38 -11.50
N LEU A 93 9.23 -32.52 -12.02
CA LEU A 93 7.91 -33.09 -11.70
C LEU A 93 7.74 -33.40 -10.21
N LYS A 94 8.79 -33.96 -9.56
CA LYS A 94 8.78 -34.19 -8.11
C LYS A 94 8.64 -32.90 -7.30
N PHE A 95 9.18 -31.79 -7.82
CA PHE A 95 9.12 -30.49 -7.15
C PHE A 95 7.81 -29.73 -7.42
N LYS A 96 7.09 -30.03 -8.51
CA LYS A 96 5.80 -29.43 -8.88
C LYS A 96 4.77 -29.38 -7.74
N LYS A 97 4.76 -30.39 -6.86
CA LYS A 97 3.86 -30.45 -5.69
C LYS A 97 3.98 -29.24 -4.75
N TRP A 98 5.11 -28.54 -4.78
CA TRP A 98 5.36 -27.35 -3.96
C TRP A 98 4.95 -26.04 -4.65
N TYR A 99 4.74 -26.04 -5.97
CA TYR A 99 4.44 -24.82 -6.73
C TYR A 99 3.22 -24.05 -6.23
N PRO A 100 2.07 -24.68 -5.91
CA PRO A 100 0.93 -23.95 -5.38
C PRO A 100 1.26 -23.21 -4.08
N ASN A 101 2.00 -23.85 -3.16
CA ASN A 101 2.39 -23.26 -1.88
C ASN A 101 3.37 -22.09 -2.09
N ILE A 102 4.35 -22.24 -2.99
CA ILE A 102 5.31 -21.17 -3.29
C ILE A 102 4.58 -19.99 -3.96
N LEU A 103 3.70 -20.25 -4.93
CA LEU A 103 2.92 -19.20 -5.58
C LEU A 103 1.99 -18.49 -4.60
N GLN A 104 1.34 -19.22 -3.68
CA GLN A 104 0.50 -18.63 -2.64
C GLN A 104 1.32 -17.70 -1.74
N PHE A 105 2.52 -18.11 -1.33
CA PHE A 105 3.43 -17.28 -0.55
C PHE A 105 3.87 -16.02 -1.31
N LEU A 106 4.35 -16.17 -2.56
CA LEU A 106 4.84 -15.05 -3.36
C LEU A 106 3.73 -14.05 -3.67
N LEU A 107 2.58 -14.51 -4.15
CA LEU A 107 1.44 -13.65 -4.45
C LEU A 107 0.84 -13.03 -3.19
N GLY A 108 0.81 -13.79 -2.08
CA GLY A 108 0.38 -13.29 -0.77
C GLY A 108 1.27 -12.16 -0.28
N GLY A 109 2.59 -12.33 -0.35
CA GLY A 109 3.56 -11.28 0.00
C GLY A 109 3.44 -10.05 -0.90
N LEU A 110 3.23 -10.24 -2.21
CA LEU A 110 2.98 -9.13 -3.14
C LEU A 110 1.70 -8.36 -2.77
N PHE A 111 0.57 -9.05 -2.58
CA PHE A 111 -0.70 -8.39 -2.23
C PHE A 111 -0.65 -7.73 -0.84
N SER A 112 0.04 -8.34 0.12
CA SER A 112 0.25 -7.76 1.44
C SER A 112 1.00 -6.43 1.33
N ALA A 113 2.13 -6.43 0.61
CA ALA A 113 2.90 -5.22 0.36
C ALA A 113 2.11 -4.15 -0.39
N TYR A 114 1.31 -4.54 -1.40
CA TYR A 114 0.45 -3.59 -2.11
C TYR A 114 -0.56 -2.95 -1.16
N VAL A 115 -1.27 -3.74 -0.35
CA VAL A 115 -2.20 -3.20 0.65
C VAL A 115 -1.48 -2.18 1.54
N VAL A 116 -0.30 -2.51 2.06
CA VAL A 116 0.47 -1.59 2.92
C VAL A 116 0.86 -0.30 2.19
N PHE A 117 1.38 -0.40 0.97
CA PHE A 117 1.82 0.77 0.19
C PHE A 117 0.64 1.66 -0.22
N TYR A 118 -0.41 1.08 -0.79
CA TYR A 118 -1.59 1.83 -1.20
C TYR A 118 -2.34 2.40 0.00
N PHE A 119 -2.40 1.71 1.14
CA PHE A 119 -3.01 2.23 2.37
C PHE A 119 -2.22 3.42 2.93
N LYS A 120 -0.88 3.35 2.99
CA LYS A 120 -0.04 4.47 3.46
C LYS A 120 -0.13 5.70 2.54
N SER A 121 -0.44 5.51 1.26
CA SER A 121 -0.66 6.60 0.29
C SER A 121 -2.14 7.00 0.13
N ALA A 122 -3.08 6.28 0.73
CA ALA A 122 -4.50 6.59 0.65
C ALA A 122 -4.85 7.62 1.73
N ALA A 123 -5.09 8.88 1.32
CA ALA A 123 -5.87 9.80 2.15
C ALA A 123 -7.28 9.22 2.35
N ILE A 124 -7.95 9.54 3.48
CA ILE A 124 -9.28 9.06 3.94
C ILE A 124 -10.39 9.40 2.91
N SER A 125 -10.34 8.77 1.74
CA SER A 125 -10.97 9.23 0.49
C SER A 125 -11.44 8.04 -0.35
N LYS A 126 -11.90 8.32 -1.57
CA LYS A 126 -12.36 7.35 -2.59
C LYS A 126 -11.35 6.23 -2.87
N SER A 127 -10.06 6.44 -2.59
CA SER A 127 -9.02 5.48 -2.88
C SER A 127 -8.99 4.26 -1.93
N LEU A 128 -9.72 4.33 -0.81
CA LEU A 128 -9.95 3.17 0.07
C LEU A 128 -10.68 2.02 -0.64
N ILE A 129 -11.46 2.30 -1.69
CA ILE A 129 -12.14 1.28 -2.48
C ILE A 129 -11.11 0.32 -3.10
N PHE A 130 -10.01 0.86 -3.65
CA PHE A 130 -8.95 0.05 -4.23
C PHE A 130 -8.18 -0.74 -3.18
N VAL A 131 -7.93 -0.14 -2.00
CA VAL A 131 -7.30 -0.85 -0.88
C VAL A 131 -8.18 -2.00 -0.39
N CYS A 132 -9.49 -1.79 -0.27
CA CYS A 132 -10.45 -2.85 0.07
C CYS A 132 -10.47 -3.96 -0.98
N PHE A 133 -10.40 -3.61 -2.26
CA PHE A 133 -10.28 -4.58 -3.34
C PHE A 133 -9.00 -5.42 -3.23
N LEU A 134 -7.85 -4.79 -2.93
CA LEU A 134 -6.59 -5.50 -2.68
C LEU A 134 -6.66 -6.40 -1.44
N LEU A 135 -7.29 -5.95 -0.36
CA LEU A 135 -7.52 -6.75 0.85
C LEU A 135 -8.36 -8.00 0.53
N ILE A 136 -9.42 -7.85 -0.27
CA ILE A 136 -10.23 -8.98 -0.73
C ILE A 136 -9.38 -9.95 -1.55
N LEU A 137 -8.55 -9.47 -2.48
CA LEU A 137 -7.65 -10.33 -3.26
C LEU A 137 -6.62 -11.04 -2.38
N LEU A 138 -6.07 -10.35 -1.39
CA LEU A 138 -5.12 -10.89 -0.42
C LEU A 138 -5.77 -12.02 0.41
N VAL A 139 -7.00 -11.81 0.90
CA VAL A 139 -7.77 -12.83 1.62
C VAL A 139 -8.14 -13.98 0.70
N LEU A 140 -8.60 -13.71 -0.52
CA LEU A 140 -8.93 -14.74 -1.50
C LEU A 140 -7.70 -15.60 -1.84
N ASN A 141 -6.52 -15.00 -2.00
CA ASN A 141 -5.27 -15.73 -2.27
C ASN A 141 -5.01 -16.84 -1.24
N GLU A 142 -5.37 -16.62 0.03
CA GLU A 142 -5.22 -17.61 1.10
C GLU A 142 -6.17 -18.82 0.94
N PHE A 143 -7.36 -18.61 0.37
CA PHE A 143 -8.38 -19.65 0.20
C PHE A 143 -8.34 -20.35 -1.17
N LEU A 144 -7.47 -19.92 -2.08
CA LEU A 144 -7.50 -20.32 -3.49
C LEU A 144 -6.63 -21.53 -3.85
N HIS A 145 -6.16 -22.32 -2.88
CA HIS A 145 -5.22 -23.44 -3.10
C HIS A 145 -5.58 -24.34 -4.28
N HIS A 146 -6.86 -24.72 -4.44
CA HIS A 146 -7.32 -25.56 -5.55
C HIS A 146 -7.35 -24.86 -6.93
N LYS A 147 -7.49 -23.53 -6.97
CA LYS A 147 -7.47 -22.75 -8.23
C LYS A 147 -6.05 -22.40 -8.67
N MET A 148 -5.05 -22.57 -7.81
CA MET A 148 -3.61 -22.41 -8.14
C MET A 148 -3.07 -23.48 -9.10
N LEU A 149 -3.95 -24.34 -9.64
CA LEU A 149 -3.65 -25.28 -10.73
C LEU A 149 -4.18 -24.79 -12.09
N ASN A 150 -5.06 -23.78 -12.12
CA ASN A 150 -5.58 -23.25 -13.38
C ASN A 150 -4.64 -22.17 -13.94
N ILE A 151 -3.90 -22.51 -14.99
CA ILE A 151 -2.94 -21.60 -15.64
C ILE A 151 -3.58 -20.28 -16.08
N THR A 152 -4.81 -20.31 -16.60
CA THR A 152 -5.48 -19.09 -17.04
C THR A 152 -5.77 -18.16 -15.87
N PHE A 153 -6.20 -18.73 -14.73
CA PHE A 153 -6.36 -17.98 -13.50
C PHE A 153 -5.02 -17.42 -13.00
N LEU A 154 -3.96 -18.25 -12.97
CA LEU A 154 -2.61 -17.83 -12.57
C LEU A 154 -2.06 -16.70 -13.44
N CYS A 155 -2.14 -16.79 -14.77
CA CYS A 155 -1.69 -15.73 -15.67
C CYS A 155 -2.50 -14.44 -15.48
N THR A 156 -3.79 -14.54 -15.16
CA THR A 156 -4.64 -13.37 -14.88
C THR A 156 -4.22 -12.68 -13.59
N LEU A 157 -4.04 -13.47 -12.53
CA LEU A 157 -3.61 -12.98 -11.22
C LEU A 157 -2.18 -12.41 -11.28
N TYR A 158 -1.32 -13.04 -12.08
CA TYR A 158 0.04 -12.58 -12.33
C TYR A 158 0.09 -11.28 -13.14
N PHE A 159 -0.75 -11.14 -14.17
CA PHE A 159 -0.89 -9.87 -14.90
C PHE A 159 -1.33 -8.77 -13.94
N PHE A 160 -2.37 -9.02 -13.14
CA PHE A 160 -2.84 -8.07 -12.13
C PHE A 160 -1.70 -7.67 -11.18
N SER A 161 -1.00 -8.65 -10.61
CA SER A 161 0.08 -8.40 -9.66
C SER A 161 1.23 -7.63 -10.28
N THR A 162 1.66 -8.01 -11.49
CA THR A 162 2.74 -7.33 -12.23
C THR A 162 2.32 -5.92 -12.60
N PHE A 163 1.07 -5.71 -13.04
CA PHE A 163 0.58 -4.39 -13.37
C PHE A 163 0.52 -3.50 -12.12
N ALA A 164 -0.05 -3.99 -11.02
CA ALA A 164 -0.08 -3.27 -9.73
C ALA A 164 1.33 -2.87 -9.28
N PHE A 165 2.30 -3.79 -9.31
CA PHE A 165 3.70 -3.50 -9.02
C PHE A 165 4.27 -2.39 -9.90
N LEU A 166 4.12 -2.53 -11.23
CA LEU A 166 4.67 -1.56 -12.19
C LEU A 166 4.03 -0.18 -12.05
N THR A 167 2.76 -0.08 -11.63
CA THR A 167 2.09 1.23 -11.48
C THR A 167 2.74 2.15 -10.47
N PHE A 168 3.47 1.63 -9.47
CA PHE A 168 4.28 2.45 -8.59
C PHE A 168 5.79 2.34 -8.87
N PHE A 169 6.25 1.16 -9.31
CA PHE A 169 7.68 0.93 -9.57
C PHE A 169 8.19 1.69 -10.81
N LEU A 170 7.39 1.78 -11.88
CA LEU A 170 7.78 2.50 -13.09
C LEU A 170 7.85 4.02 -12.86
N PRO A 171 6.90 4.66 -12.13
CA PRO A 171 7.09 6.01 -11.65
C PRO A 171 8.42 6.19 -10.90
N ILE A 172 8.77 5.28 -9.97
CA ILE A 172 10.05 5.33 -9.22
C ILE A 172 11.26 5.37 -10.16
N LEU A 173 11.25 4.58 -11.24
CA LEU A 173 12.35 4.55 -12.21
C LEU A 173 12.38 5.76 -13.16
N THR A 174 11.21 6.27 -13.53
CA THR A 174 11.06 7.35 -14.54
C THR A 174 11.02 8.73 -13.92
N HIS A 175 10.93 8.83 -12.59
CA HIS A 175 10.78 10.04 -11.80
C HIS A 175 9.53 10.86 -12.14
N LYS A 176 8.49 10.22 -12.69
CA LYS A 176 7.26 10.88 -13.18
C LYS A 176 6.02 10.12 -12.73
N LEU A 177 5.01 10.85 -12.23
CA LEU A 177 3.69 10.30 -11.92
C LEU A 177 2.65 10.87 -12.89
N ASN A 178 2.35 10.14 -13.96
CA ASN A 178 1.34 10.57 -14.94
C ASN A 178 0.63 9.40 -15.63
N SER A 179 -0.41 9.71 -16.41
CA SER A 179 -1.15 8.70 -17.17
C SER A 179 -0.26 7.87 -18.09
N ALA A 180 0.80 8.46 -18.66
CA ALA A 180 1.72 7.74 -19.53
C ALA A 180 2.47 6.63 -18.78
N THR A 181 2.97 6.88 -17.57
CA THR A 181 3.60 5.85 -16.72
C THR A 181 2.61 4.76 -16.31
N PHE A 182 1.36 5.11 -16.00
CA PHE A 182 0.31 4.14 -15.68
C PHE A 182 0.01 3.21 -16.87
N PHE A 183 -0.29 3.76 -18.05
CA PHE A 183 -0.60 2.94 -19.23
C PHE A 183 0.62 2.15 -19.73
N SER A 184 1.83 2.70 -19.61
CA SER A 184 3.07 1.98 -19.93
C SER A 184 3.25 0.76 -19.02
N SER A 185 2.90 0.87 -17.74
CA SER A 185 2.92 -0.25 -16.79
C SER A 185 2.01 -1.39 -17.24
N GLY A 186 0.81 -1.07 -17.73
CA GLY A 186 -0.12 -2.06 -18.27
C GLY A 186 0.40 -2.72 -19.55
N ILE A 187 0.97 -1.93 -20.48
CA ILE A 187 1.57 -2.44 -21.72
C ILE A 187 2.74 -3.39 -21.42
N ILE A 188 3.66 -3.00 -20.52
CA ILE A 188 4.77 -3.85 -20.09
C ILE A 188 4.23 -5.12 -19.42
N GLY A 189 3.23 -5.01 -18.55
CA GLY A 189 2.56 -6.16 -17.92
C GLY A 189 1.97 -7.13 -18.95
N PHE A 190 1.40 -6.63 -20.05
CA PHE A 190 0.91 -7.45 -21.16
C PHE A 190 2.03 -8.17 -21.89
N PHE A 191 3.15 -7.50 -22.16
CA PHE A 191 4.29 -8.17 -22.81
C PHE A 191 4.88 -9.27 -21.95
N ILE A 192 5.06 -9.02 -20.64
CA ILE A 192 5.60 -10.02 -19.71
C ILE A 192 4.64 -11.21 -19.60
N THR A 193 3.37 -10.96 -19.34
CA THR A 193 2.38 -12.05 -19.18
C THR A 193 2.11 -12.75 -20.51
N GLY A 194 2.02 -11.99 -21.60
CA GLY A 194 1.82 -12.51 -22.95
C GLY A 194 2.98 -13.38 -23.41
N GLY A 195 4.21 -13.04 -23.03
CA GLY A 195 5.39 -13.88 -23.24
C GLY A 195 5.25 -15.23 -22.53
N ILE A 196 4.84 -15.23 -21.25
CA ILE A 196 4.59 -16.47 -20.48
C ILE A 196 3.48 -17.29 -21.14
N VAL A 197 2.32 -16.68 -21.45
CA VAL A 197 1.18 -17.37 -22.07
C VAL A 197 1.56 -17.94 -23.43
N THR A 198 2.30 -17.19 -24.24
CA THR A 198 2.77 -17.63 -25.56
C THR A 198 3.74 -18.79 -25.43
N ALA A 199 4.69 -18.75 -24.49
CA ALA A 199 5.61 -19.86 -24.24
C ALA A 199 4.86 -21.13 -23.80
N ILE A 200 3.89 -21.01 -22.90
CA ILE A 200 3.08 -22.15 -22.44
C ILE A 200 2.25 -22.74 -23.57
N TYR A 201 1.62 -21.91 -24.40
CA TYR A 201 0.63 -22.35 -25.39
C TYR A 201 1.11 -22.31 -26.85
N HIS A 202 2.41 -22.12 -27.12
CA HIS A 202 2.95 -21.93 -28.47
C HIS A 202 2.49 -23.01 -29.46
N GLN A 203 2.56 -24.28 -29.06
CA GLN A 203 2.13 -25.41 -29.89
C GLN A 203 0.62 -25.41 -30.16
N ILE A 204 -0.18 -25.02 -29.17
CA ILE A 204 -1.64 -24.95 -29.28
C ILE A 204 -2.06 -23.78 -30.15
N PHE A 205 -1.40 -22.64 -30.01
CA PHE A 205 -1.66 -21.42 -30.78
C PHE A 205 -1.32 -21.57 -32.27
N LYS A 206 -0.26 -22.33 -32.59
CA LYS A 206 0.08 -22.66 -33.98
C LYS A 206 -1.08 -23.39 -34.70
N ASN A 207 -1.82 -24.23 -33.98
CA ASN A 207 -2.91 -25.02 -34.54
C ASN A 207 -4.28 -24.33 -34.41
N ASN A 208 -4.44 -23.41 -33.45
CA ASN A 208 -5.68 -22.67 -33.23
C ASN A 208 -5.38 -21.23 -32.77
N PRO A 209 -5.25 -20.27 -33.70
CA PRO A 209 -4.92 -18.88 -33.36
C PRO A 209 -6.02 -18.19 -32.55
N ILE A 210 -7.28 -18.59 -32.70
CA ILE A 210 -8.42 -18.05 -31.92
C ILE A 210 -8.26 -18.36 -30.42
N ALA A 211 -7.58 -19.46 -30.07
CA ALA A 211 -7.30 -19.80 -28.67
C ALA A 211 -6.46 -18.74 -27.95
N ILE A 212 -5.63 -17.97 -28.68
CA ILE A 212 -4.85 -16.83 -28.12
C ILE A 212 -5.81 -15.81 -27.53
N VAL A 213 -6.80 -15.38 -28.31
CA VAL A 213 -7.77 -14.35 -27.90
C VAL A 213 -8.51 -14.79 -26.63
N ARG A 214 -8.94 -16.04 -26.57
CA ARG A 214 -9.62 -16.58 -25.39
C ARG A 214 -8.73 -16.57 -24.15
N LYS A 215 -7.46 -16.95 -24.29
CA LYS A 215 -6.50 -16.97 -23.17
C LYS A 215 -6.01 -15.58 -22.75
N ALA A 216 -5.99 -14.62 -23.68
CA ALA A 216 -5.66 -13.22 -23.41
C ALA A 216 -6.84 -12.40 -22.86
N SER A 217 -8.09 -12.86 -23.03
CA SER A 217 -9.27 -12.11 -22.63
C SER A 217 -9.32 -11.74 -21.14
N PRO A 218 -8.95 -12.59 -20.15
CA PRO A 218 -9.06 -12.19 -18.75
C PRO A 218 -8.04 -11.10 -18.32
N PRO A 219 -6.75 -11.14 -18.71
CA PRO A 219 -5.84 -10.00 -18.53
C PRO A 219 -6.36 -8.69 -19.15
N ILE A 220 -7.01 -8.75 -20.32
CA ILE A 220 -7.62 -7.56 -20.94
C ILE A 220 -8.74 -6.98 -20.07
N VAL A 221 -9.59 -7.83 -19.49
CA VAL A 221 -10.62 -7.39 -18.53
C VAL A 221 -9.99 -6.75 -17.30
N VAL A 222 -8.94 -7.35 -16.73
CA VAL A 222 -8.21 -6.77 -15.59
C VAL A 222 -7.63 -5.40 -15.94
N PHE A 223 -7.06 -5.24 -17.13
CA PHE A 223 -6.57 -3.94 -17.59
C PHE A 223 -7.68 -2.90 -17.68
N GLY A 224 -8.87 -3.28 -18.19
CA GLY A 224 -10.05 -2.43 -18.20
C GLY A 224 -10.48 -1.99 -16.80
N ILE A 225 -10.52 -2.91 -15.84
CA ILE A 225 -10.87 -2.63 -14.43
C ILE A 225 -9.84 -1.69 -13.79
N MET A 226 -8.55 -1.95 -13.97
CA MET A 226 -7.48 -1.09 -13.46
C MET A 226 -7.51 0.31 -14.09
N SER A 227 -7.76 0.39 -15.40
CA SER A 227 -7.91 1.67 -16.10
C SER A 227 -9.12 2.44 -15.58
N PHE A 228 -10.23 1.76 -15.29
CA PHE A 228 -11.39 2.38 -14.66
C PHE A 228 -11.05 2.91 -13.27
N PHE A 229 -10.40 2.13 -12.41
CA PHE A 229 -9.98 2.59 -11.08
C PHE A 229 -9.03 3.79 -11.15
N TYR A 230 -8.13 3.80 -12.12
CA TYR A 230 -7.22 4.92 -12.35
C TYR A 230 -7.99 6.19 -12.75
N LEU A 231 -8.82 6.10 -13.79
CA LEU A 231 -9.61 7.22 -14.30
C LEU A 231 -10.64 7.75 -13.28
N ALA A 232 -11.13 6.88 -12.39
CA ALA A 232 -12.02 7.24 -11.30
C ALA A 232 -11.29 7.85 -10.08
N ASN A 233 -9.95 8.00 -10.13
CA ASN A 233 -9.09 8.42 -9.01
C ASN A 233 -9.23 7.52 -7.77
N TRP A 234 -9.51 6.22 -7.97
CA TRP A 234 -9.60 5.22 -6.90
C TRP A 234 -8.25 4.57 -6.60
N ILE A 235 -7.29 4.62 -7.52
CA ILE A 235 -5.91 4.18 -7.23
C ILE A 235 -5.17 5.32 -6.53
N PRO A 236 -4.64 5.10 -5.31
CA PRO A 236 -3.79 6.09 -4.65
C PRO A 236 -2.55 6.44 -5.49
N PRO A 237 -2.08 7.70 -5.42
CA PRO A 237 -0.91 8.18 -6.17
C PRO A 237 0.43 7.73 -5.55
N VAL A 238 0.67 6.43 -5.48
CA VAL A 238 1.93 5.85 -4.99
C VAL A 238 3.08 6.21 -5.96
N PRO A 239 4.30 6.57 -5.50
CA PRO A 239 4.83 6.51 -4.14
C PRO A 239 4.57 7.74 -3.26
N LEU A 240 3.79 8.71 -3.72
CA LEU A 240 3.57 9.94 -2.97
C LEU A 240 2.67 9.67 -1.76
N SER A 241 3.00 10.29 -0.62
CA SER A 241 2.18 10.26 0.59
C SER A 241 2.39 11.53 1.42
N MET A 242 1.32 12.10 1.95
CA MET A 242 1.43 13.22 2.90
C MET A 242 1.98 12.69 4.24
N LYS A 243 3.10 13.24 4.68
CA LYS A 243 3.76 12.90 5.95
C LYS A 243 3.25 13.74 7.11
N ASP A 244 3.04 15.01 6.86
CA ASP A 244 2.59 15.98 7.84
C ASP A 244 1.77 17.07 7.16
N GLY A 245 0.84 17.67 7.88
CA GLY A 245 -0.11 18.61 7.33
C GLY A 245 -0.83 19.38 8.43
N GLY A 246 -0.91 20.69 8.30
CA GLY A 246 -1.58 21.51 9.29
C GLY A 246 -1.82 22.95 8.88
N ILE A 247 -2.67 23.60 9.67
CA ILE A 247 -2.93 25.03 9.60
C ILE A 247 -2.12 25.75 10.67
N TYR A 248 -1.52 26.88 10.28
CA TYR A 248 -0.58 27.66 11.07
C TYR A 248 -0.84 29.16 10.90
N HIS A 249 -0.47 29.95 11.91
CA HIS A 249 -0.51 31.41 11.86
C HIS A 249 0.71 32.01 11.15
N TYR A 250 1.78 31.25 11.03
CA TYR A 250 3.00 31.69 10.37
C TYR A 250 3.79 30.53 9.82
N VAL A 251 4.30 30.68 8.59
CA VAL A 251 5.25 29.76 7.99
C VAL A 251 6.34 30.59 7.30
N LYS A 252 7.60 30.42 7.72
CA LYS A 252 8.77 30.99 7.02
C LYS A 252 9.77 29.91 6.67
N LYS A 253 10.17 29.89 5.41
CA LYS A 253 11.28 29.08 4.93
C LYS A 253 12.59 29.78 5.25
N ASP A 254 13.48 29.11 5.96
CA ASP A 254 14.86 29.55 6.13
C ASP A 254 15.66 29.17 4.87
N ALA A 255 16.16 30.17 4.15
CA ALA A 255 16.83 30.00 2.87
C ALA A 255 18.21 29.32 3.01
N ALA A 256 18.85 29.38 4.19
CA ALA A 256 20.18 28.84 4.40
C ALA A 256 20.18 27.35 4.78
N ALA A 257 19.21 26.90 5.58
CA ALA A 257 19.10 25.53 6.06
C ALA A 257 18.03 24.70 5.34
N GLY A 258 17.07 25.34 4.68
CA GLY A 258 15.90 24.68 4.10
C GLY A 258 14.89 24.19 5.15
N GLU A 259 14.99 24.67 6.39
CA GLU A 259 14.06 24.43 7.50
C GLU A 259 12.84 25.34 7.39
N TYR A 260 11.68 24.88 7.88
CA TYR A 260 10.47 25.70 7.97
C TYR A 260 10.21 26.05 9.44
N THR A 261 10.12 27.34 9.74
CA THR A 261 9.66 27.80 11.06
C THR A 261 8.15 27.99 10.98
N ILE A 262 7.43 27.24 11.82
CA ILE A 262 5.97 27.28 11.91
C ILE A 262 5.54 27.85 13.28
N LYS A 263 4.40 28.54 13.30
CA LYS A 263 3.77 29.02 14.54
C LYS A 263 2.30 28.61 14.61
N TYR A 264 1.92 28.01 15.73
CA TYR A 264 0.54 27.63 16.05
C TYR A 264 0.28 27.80 17.55
N TYR A 265 -0.98 27.70 17.98
CA TYR A 265 -1.35 27.86 19.38
C TYR A 265 -1.83 26.53 19.96
N LYS A 266 -1.07 26.00 20.93
CA LYS A 266 -1.44 24.73 21.58
C LYS A 266 -2.31 25.01 22.81
N ASP A 267 -3.47 24.37 22.87
CA ASP A 267 -4.27 24.32 24.09
C ASP A 267 -3.64 23.34 25.09
N TRP A 268 -3.40 23.81 26.31
CA TRP A 268 -2.56 23.13 27.30
C TRP A 268 -3.25 21.93 27.96
N PHE A 269 -4.58 21.79 27.85
CA PHE A 269 -5.34 20.89 28.71
C PHE A 269 -5.93 19.62 28.08
N LEU A 270 -5.88 19.40 26.76
CA LEU A 270 -6.54 18.21 26.19
C LEU A 270 -5.90 17.47 25.01
N LYS A 271 -4.86 17.96 24.33
CA LYS A 271 -4.40 17.27 23.11
C LYS A 271 -2.87 17.30 22.92
N PHE A 272 -2.18 16.33 23.53
CA PHE A 272 -0.74 16.17 23.26
C PHE A 272 -0.44 15.72 21.82
N TRP A 273 -1.42 15.11 21.14
CA TRP A 273 -1.34 14.62 19.75
C TRP A 273 -1.73 15.64 18.66
N ASP A 274 -2.25 16.83 19.01
CA ASP A 274 -2.51 17.88 18.02
C ASP A 274 -1.24 18.72 17.81
N ASP A 275 -0.74 18.70 16.58
CA ASP A 275 0.41 19.49 16.11
C ASP A 275 -0.01 20.61 15.13
N SER A 276 -1.32 20.92 15.04
CA SER A 276 -1.88 21.97 14.19
C SER A 276 -3.18 22.57 14.73
N ASP A 277 -3.51 23.79 14.28
CA ASP A 277 -4.73 24.51 14.69
C ASP A 277 -5.95 24.00 13.91
N LYS A 278 -6.71 23.07 14.51
CA LYS A 278 -8.00 22.62 13.96
C LYS A 278 -9.10 23.68 14.08
N ILE A 279 -8.99 24.55 15.07
CA ILE A 279 -9.85 25.72 15.26
C ILE A 279 -8.91 26.92 15.16
N TYR A 280 -9.06 27.72 14.11
CA TYR A 280 -8.23 28.87 13.83
C TYR A 280 -8.96 30.15 14.26
N PRO A 281 -8.54 30.81 15.35
CA PRO A 281 -9.08 32.11 15.72
C PRO A 281 -8.55 33.18 14.75
N TYR A 282 -9.46 33.79 13.98
CA TYR A 282 -9.14 34.74 12.94
C TYR A 282 -9.44 36.18 13.37
N ALA A 283 -8.43 37.05 13.36
CA ALA A 283 -8.60 38.50 13.43
C ALA A 283 -8.47 39.13 12.04
N ALA A 284 -9.15 40.27 11.83
CA ALA A 284 -9.08 40.99 10.56
C ALA A 284 -7.63 41.33 10.18
N GLY A 285 -7.19 40.83 9.02
CA GLY A 285 -5.82 40.98 8.53
C GLY A 285 -4.91 39.77 8.76
N ASP A 286 -5.37 38.76 9.51
CA ASP A 286 -4.62 37.52 9.71
C ASP A 286 -4.43 36.76 8.39
N THR A 287 -3.39 35.95 8.36
CA THR A 287 -3.06 35.08 7.23
C THR A 287 -3.06 33.64 7.70
N VAL A 288 -3.90 32.81 7.08
CA VAL A 288 -3.99 31.38 7.35
C VAL A 288 -3.00 30.66 6.44
N PHE A 289 -2.03 29.97 7.01
CA PHE A 289 -1.06 29.17 6.26
C PHE A 289 -1.43 27.69 6.35
N CYS A 290 -1.54 27.03 5.21
CA CYS A 290 -1.63 25.58 5.13
C CYS A 290 -0.27 25.04 4.72
N TYR A 291 0.39 24.33 5.63
CA TYR A 291 1.69 23.69 5.41
C TYR A 291 1.52 22.18 5.29
N THR A 292 2.27 21.57 4.38
CA THR A 292 2.34 20.11 4.26
C THR A 292 3.76 19.66 3.99
N SER A 293 4.09 18.47 4.48
CA SER A 293 5.23 17.68 4.00
C SER A 293 4.74 16.45 3.24
N ILE A 294 5.30 16.22 2.05
CA ILE A 294 4.92 15.12 1.15
C ILE A 294 6.16 14.28 0.89
N TYR A 295 6.11 12.99 1.19
CA TYR A 295 7.16 12.09 0.74
C TYR A 295 7.13 11.94 -0.78
N ALA A 296 8.29 12.10 -1.40
CA ALA A 296 8.54 11.84 -2.81
C ALA A 296 9.94 11.22 -2.96
N PRO A 297 10.15 10.28 -3.91
CA PRO A 297 11.47 9.72 -4.20
C PRO A 297 12.51 10.79 -4.58
N ILE A 298 13.79 10.40 -4.58
CA ILE A 298 14.91 11.27 -5.00
C ILE A 298 14.72 11.66 -6.48
N ASP A 299 15.09 12.90 -6.81
CA ASP A 299 14.99 13.49 -8.16
C ASP A 299 13.59 13.46 -8.78
N TRP A 300 12.55 13.46 -7.93
CA TRP A 300 11.17 13.53 -8.38
C TRP A 300 10.77 14.94 -8.80
N GLU A 301 10.04 15.03 -9.92
CA GLU A 301 9.33 16.23 -10.32
C GLU A 301 7.82 15.95 -10.35
N ALA A 302 7.08 16.62 -9.47
CA ALA A 302 5.62 16.55 -9.46
C ALA A 302 5.02 17.93 -9.18
N THR A 303 3.89 18.22 -9.80
CA THR A 303 3.07 19.38 -9.42
C THR A 303 1.97 18.88 -8.50
N VAL A 304 1.84 19.51 -7.34
CA VAL A 304 0.73 19.27 -6.42
C VAL A 304 -0.07 20.54 -6.23
N PHE A 305 -1.33 20.36 -5.86
CA PHE A 305 -2.31 21.43 -5.77
C PHE A 305 -2.93 21.43 -4.37
N TYR A 306 -3.01 22.61 -3.75
CA TYR A 306 -3.83 22.84 -2.57
C TYR A 306 -5.20 23.30 -3.05
N GLN A 307 -6.19 22.43 -2.92
CA GLN A 307 -7.58 22.72 -3.23
C GLN A 307 -8.28 23.19 -1.96
N TRP A 308 -8.42 24.50 -1.81
CA TRP A 308 -9.13 25.11 -0.70
C TRP A 308 -10.63 25.03 -0.93
N GLN A 309 -11.35 24.52 0.07
CA GLN A 309 -12.79 24.31 0.02
C GLN A 309 -13.43 24.86 1.30
N LYS A 310 -14.58 25.51 1.14
CA LYS A 310 -15.42 25.97 2.24
C LYS A 310 -16.69 25.14 2.27
N TYR A 311 -17.14 24.73 3.44
CA TYR A 311 -18.44 24.09 3.59
C TYR A 311 -19.55 25.13 3.42
N ASP A 312 -20.57 24.81 2.63
CA ASP A 312 -21.81 25.58 2.52
C ASP A 312 -22.92 24.84 3.24
N GLU A 313 -23.32 25.37 4.40
CA GLU A 313 -24.38 24.79 5.24
C GLU A 313 -25.73 24.69 4.53
N ASN A 314 -26.03 25.58 3.57
CA ASN A 314 -27.32 25.57 2.88
C ASN A 314 -27.42 24.44 1.85
N ARG A 315 -26.27 24.03 1.29
CA ARG A 315 -26.19 23.00 0.25
C ARG A 315 -25.69 21.66 0.78
N GLU A 316 -25.25 21.63 2.03
CA GLU A 316 -24.55 20.49 2.66
C GLU A 316 -23.35 20.00 1.82
N GLU A 317 -22.70 20.92 1.09
CA GLU A 317 -21.65 20.59 0.12
C GLU A 317 -20.39 21.44 0.32
N TRP A 318 -19.25 20.84 -0.05
CA TRP A 318 -17.96 21.52 -0.05
C TRP A 318 -17.75 22.28 -1.36
N ILE A 319 -17.65 23.61 -1.28
CA ILE A 319 -17.48 24.47 -2.45
C ILE A 319 -15.99 24.80 -2.64
N ASN A 320 -15.48 24.49 -3.84
CA ASN A 320 -14.14 24.87 -4.27
C ASN A 320 -13.99 26.39 -4.30
N ARG A 321 -13.01 26.92 -3.56
CA ARG A 321 -12.67 28.36 -3.56
C ARG A 321 -11.44 28.64 -4.39
N ASP A 322 -10.35 27.91 -4.13
CA ASP A 322 -9.07 28.15 -4.80
C ASP A 322 -8.32 26.86 -5.05
N ARG A 323 -7.53 26.85 -6.12
CA ARG A 323 -6.63 25.76 -6.47
C ARG A 323 -5.23 26.34 -6.71
N LEU A 324 -4.35 26.19 -5.73
CA LEU A 324 -3.00 26.76 -5.76
C LEU A 324 -1.98 25.67 -6.02
N SER A 325 -1.16 25.81 -7.06
CA SER A 325 -0.16 24.81 -7.45
C SER A 325 1.23 25.18 -6.95
N TYR A 326 2.04 24.15 -6.69
CA TYR A 326 3.47 24.33 -6.58
C TYR A 326 4.21 23.09 -7.14
N LYS A 327 5.41 23.32 -7.67
CA LYS A 327 6.28 22.24 -8.18
C LYS A 327 7.16 21.71 -7.06
N ILE A 328 7.07 20.42 -6.83
CA ILE A 328 8.00 19.61 -6.05
C ILE A 328 9.19 19.28 -6.95
N SER A 329 10.40 19.56 -6.48
CA SER A 329 11.66 19.15 -7.11
C SER A 329 12.63 18.73 -6.02
N GLY A 330 13.20 17.53 -6.16
CA GLY A 330 14.17 16.93 -5.23
C GLY A 330 13.54 16.09 -4.12
N GLY A 331 14.23 15.02 -3.72
CA GLY A 331 13.79 14.11 -2.65
C GLY A 331 14.59 14.29 -1.36
N ARG A 332 13.87 14.39 -0.23
CA ARG A 332 14.43 14.38 1.13
C ARG A 332 13.65 13.34 1.95
N LYS A 333 14.33 12.70 2.91
CA LYS A 333 13.75 11.65 3.77
C LYS A 333 12.52 12.15 4.54
N ASP A 334 12.51 13.41 4.95
CA ASP A 334 11.39 14.03 5.68
C ASP A 334 10.27 14.57 4.76
N GLY A 335 10.37 14.34 3.45
CA GLY A 335 9.44 14.83 2.43
C GLY A 335 9.73 16.24 1.92
N TYR A 336 9.11 16.59 0.81
CA TYR A 336 9.06 17.94 0.28
C TYR A 336 8.05 18.78 1.06
N ARG A 337 8.52 19.93 1.54
CA ARG A 337 7.75 20.85 2.38
C ARG A 337 7.26 22.03 1.56
N GLY A 338 5.94 22.19 1.53
CA GLY A 338 5.26 23.28 0.84
C GLY A 338 4.31 24.00 1.79
N TYR A 339 3.95 25.23 1.44
CA TYR A 339 2.80 25.87 2.04
C TYR A 339 2.07 26.76 1.04
N THR A 340 0.77 26.94 1.25
CA THR A 340 -0.02 27.99 0.64
C THR A 340 -0.69 28.82 1.73
N TYR A 341 -1.20 30.00 1.38
CA TYR A 341 -1.84 30.84 2.36
C TYR A 341 -3.03 31.59 1.78
N LYS A 342 -3.95 31.95 2.68
CA LYS A 342 -5.09 32.81 2.39
C LYS A 342 -5.11 33.99 3.34
N LYS A 343 -5.42 35.15 2.78
CA LYS A 343 -5.78 36.36 3.52
C LYS A 343 -7.28 36.58 3.39
N ASN A 344 -7.88 37.26 4.38
CA ASN A 344 -9.31 37.57 4.40
C ASN A 344 -10.18 36.32 4.21
N ILE A 345 -9.87 35.24 4.95
CA ILE A 345 -10.66 34.01 4.93
C ILE A 345 -12.00 34.25 5.64
N GLU A 346 -13.07 33.66 5.12
CA GLU A 346 -14.39 33.76 5.76
C GLU A 346 -14.47 32.79 6.95
N HIS A 347 -15.28 33.12 7.96
CA HIS A 347 -15.61 32.20 9.05
C HIS A 347 -16.36 30.95 8.58
N GLY A 348 -16.25 29.87 9.36
CA GLY A 348 -16.91 28.59 9.16
C GLY A 348 -15.95 27.42 8.92
N GLU A 349 -16.49 26.28 8.46
CA GLU A 349 -15.71 25.07 8.20
C GLU A 349 -14.97 25.14 6.85
N TRP A 350 -13.69 24.75 6.89
CA TRP A 350 -12.80 24.71 5.75
C TRP A 350 -12.08 23.37 5.68
N ARG A 351 -11.71 23.00 4.46
CA ARG A 351 -10.76 21.92 4.23
C ARG A 351 -9.83 22.24 3.08
N VAL A 352 -8.67 21.62 3.12
CA VAL A 352 -7.66 21.72 2.07
C VAL A 352 -7.29 20.32 1.63
N ASP A 353 -7.66 19.99 0.38
CA ASP A 353 -7.25 18.75 -0.26
C ASP A 353 -5.93 18.99 -0.98
N LEU A 354 -4.92 18.21 -0.64
CA LEU A 354 -3.65 18.17 -1.34
C LEU A 354 -3.77 17.15 -2.46
N GLU A 355 -3.74 17.61 -3.71
CA GLU A 355 -4.05 16.78 -4.88
C GLU A 355 -2.88 16.72 -5.86
N THR A 356 -2.79 15.61 -6.59
CA THR A 356 -1.94 15.52 -7.79
C THR A 356 -2.57 16.30 -8.96
N GLU A 357 -1.80 16.47 -10.03
CA GLU A 357 -2.30 17.07 -11.29
C GLU A 357 -3.58 16.41 -11.82
N PHE A 358 -3.73 15.11 -11.58
CA PHE A 358 -4.86 14.29 -12.04
C PHE A 358 -6.03 14.25 -11.04
N GLY A 359 -5.98 15.01 -9.95
CA GLY A 359 -7.05 15.08 -8.94
C GLY A 359 -7.09 13.89 -7.98
N GLN A 360 -5.96 13.18 -7.82
CA GLN A 360 -5.83 12.16 -6.77
C GLN A 360 -5.43 12.84 -5.47
N VAL A 361 -6.20 12.62 -4.40
CA VAL A 361 -5.94 13.23 -3.08
C VAL A 361 -4.79 12.50 -2.38
N LEU A 362 -3.74 13.25 -2.03
CA LEU A 362 -2.58 12.84 -1.24
C LEU A 362 -2.81 12.97 0.27
N GLY A 363 -3.62 13.94 0.66
CA GLY A 363 -3.94 14.26 2.05
C GLY A 363 -5.04 15.30 2.14
N ARG A 364 -5.73 15.35 3.29
CA ARG A 364 -6.78 16.32 3.60
C ARG A 364 -6.48 16.95 4.95
N ILE A 365 -6.65 18.25 5.03
CA ILE A 365 -6.54 19.02 6.28
C ILE A 365 -7.87 19.73 6.48
N ASP A 366 -8.59 19.37 7.54
CA ASP A 366 -9.85 20.00 7.94
C ASP A 366 -9.59 20.98 9.09
N PHE A 367 -10.21 22.16 9.04
CA PHE A 367 -10.10 23.18 10.06
C PHE A 367 -11.32 24.11 10.07
N GLU A 368 -11.59 24.75 11.20
CA GLU A 368 -12.67 25.72 11.36
C GLU A 368 -12.10 27.12 11.60
N VAL A 369 -12.63 28.14 10.94
CA VAL A 369 -12.25 29.53 11.16
C VAL A 369 -13.31 30.22 12.02
N VAL A 370 -12.91 30.60 13.23
CA VAL A 370 -13.78 31.27 14.21
C VAL A 370 -13.33 32.72 14.43
N GLU A 371 -14.23 33.56 14.92
CA GLU A 371 -13.87 34.93 15.29
C GLU A 371 -12.89 34.92 16.48
N ASN A 372 -11.86 35.75 16.42
CA ASN A 372 -10.82 35.78 17.44
C ASN A 372 -11.34 36.43 18.74
N GLU A 373 -11.84 35.60 19.66
CA GLU A 373 -12.21 36.01 21.03
C GLU A 373 -10.98 36.18 21.97
N GLY A 374 -9.77 36.26 21.42
CA GLY A 374 -8.52 36.24 22.16
C GLY A 374 -7.96 34.83 22.27
N ASN A 375 -6.82 34.59 21.62
CA ASN A 375 -6.19 33.27 21.59
C ASN A 375 -5.73 32.87 23.00
N LYS A 376 -6.43 31.93 23.65
CA LYS A 376 -6.13 31.46 25.03
C LYS A 376 -5.02 30.40 25.08
N GLY A 377 -4.53 29.94 23.91
CA GLY A 377 -3.47 28.94 23.80
C GLY A 377 -2.07 29.52 23.99
N LYS A 378 -1.10 28.67 24.34
CA LYS A 378 0.32 29.07 24.38
C LYS A 378 0.86 29.07 22.95
N GLU A 379 1.48 30.17 22.52
CA GLU A 379 2.19 30.22 21.23
C GLU A 379 3.33 29.18 21.23
N VAL A 380 3.34 28.31 20.23
CA VAL A 380 4.38 27.33 20.00
C VAL A 380 5.10 27.68 18.70
N ILE A 381 6.41 27.87 18.79
CA ILE A 381 7.29 28.00 17.63
C ILE A 381 7.99 26.66 17.46
N ALA A 382 7.75 25.99 16.34
CA ALA A 382 8.39 24.73 16.00
C ALA A 382 9.18 24.87 14.70
N LYS A 383 10.28 24.12 14.63
CA LYS A 383 11.03 23.91 13.40
C LYS A 383 10.57 22.60 12.80
N LYS A 384 10.19 22.64 11.53
CA LYS A 384 9.84 21.47 10.73
C LYS A 384 10.92 21.21 9.70
#